data_AF-A0A8T4CTU3-F1
#
_entry.id   AF-A0A8T4CTU3-F1
#
_cell.length_a   1.000
_cell.length_b   1.000
_cell.length_c   1.000
_cell.angle_alpha   90.00
_cell.angle_beta   90.00
_cell.angle_gamma   90.00
#
_symmetry.space_group_name_H-M   'P 1'
#
loop_
_entity.id
_entity.type
_entity.pdbx_description
1 polymer ?
#
loop_
_entity_poly.entity_id
_entity_poly.type
_entity_poly.pdbx_seq_one_letter_code
_entity_poly.pdbx_strand_id
1 'polypeptide(L)'
;MLYKKRRTYKYTLAAPYCFETKWKEVPELNTPYIELKANGSLQIKTAYSWDGASGPMPDLASIMRASLIHDALYQLMREQHLPASYRKAADRLLLNTCLADGMNSVLAHWVYACVRCFAQRYIKNEVIAFTPPTTYPSPSTTEQCTLTQSE
;
A
#
# COMPACT_ATOMS: atom_id res chain seq x y z
N MET A 1 -11.11 0.48 -31.77
CA MET A 1 -12.01 0.36 -30.61
C MET A 1 -11.18 -0.07 -29.42
N LEU A 2 -11.05 0.80 -28.40
CA LEU A 2 -10.31 0.48 -27.18
C LEU A 2 -11.23 -0.30 -26.24
N TYR A 3 -10.84 -1.52 -25.86
CA TYR A 3 -11.57 -2.33 -24.90
C TYR A 3 -10.61 -2.83 -23.82
N LYS A 4 -11.09 -2.92 -22.59
CA LYS A 4 -10.35 -3.46 -21.44
C LYS A 4 -11.22 -4.50 -20.76
N LYS A 5 -10.66 -5.70 -20.54
CA LYS A 5 -11.32 -6.74 -19.75
C LYS A 5 -11.56 -6.21 -18.34
N ARG A 6 -12.82 -6.19 -17.89
CA ARG A 6 -13.17 -5.76 -16.53
C ARG A 6 -12.78 -6.86 -15.54
N ARG A 7 -12.14 -6.48 -14.44
CA ARG A 7 -12.04 -7.36 -13.26
C ARG A 7 -13.40 -7.40 -12.59
N THR A 8 -13.85 -8.60 -12.23
CA THR A 8 -15.01 -8.84 -11.38
C THR A 8 -14.58 -8.78 -9.93
N TYR A 9 -14.89 -7.67 -9.26
CA TYR A 9 -14.75 -7.52 -7.82
C TYR A 9 -15.99 -8.10 -7.13
N LYS A 10 -15.84 -8.61 -5.90
CA LYS A 10 -16.95 -9.23 -5.16
C LYS A 10 -17.93 -8.21 -4.56
N TYR A 11 -17.41 -7.10 -4.06
CA TYR A 11 -18.18 -6.11 -3.31
C TYR A 11 -18.01 -4.72 -3.90
N THR A 12 -19.02 -3.88 -3.73
CA THR A 12 -18.99 -2.47 -4.11
C THR A 12 -19.62 -1.63 -3.01
N LEU A 13 -18.97 -0.54 -2.65
CA LEU A 13 -19.35 0.30 -1.52
C LEU A 13 -20.60 1.10 -1.87
N ALA A 14 -21.69 0.92 -1.12
CA ALA A 14 -22.97 1.59 -1.38
C ALA A 14 -23.00 3.05 -0.88
N ALA A 15 -22.16 3.39 0.10
CA ALA A 15 -22.06 4.71 0.73
C ALA A 15 -20.59 5.00 1.07
N PRO A 16 -20.16 6.26 1.17
CA PRO A 16 -18.78 6.55 1.51
C PRO A 16 -18.47 6.08 2.93
N TYR A 17 -17.25 5.62 3.15
CA TYR A 17 -16.76 5.14 4.44
C TYR A 17 -15.55 5.95 4.88
N CYS A 18 -15.61 6.50 6.09
CA CYS A 18 -14.54 7.29 6.68
C CYS A 18 -13.86 6.51 7.81
N PHE A 19 -12.54 6.60 7.86
CA PHE A 19 -11.73 5.91 8.84
C PHE A 19 -10.50 6.73 9.23
N GLU A 20 -10.14 6.72 10.51
CA GLU A 20 -8.97 7.42 11.01
C GLU A 20 -7.78 6.46 11.21
N THR A 21 -6.77 6.59 10.35
CA THR A 21 -5.54 5.77 10.45
C THR A 21 -4.62 6.21 11.60
N LYS A 22 -4.77 7.46 12.07
CA LYS A 22 -3.90 8.14 13.04
C LYS A 22 -2.43 8.22 12.62
N TRP A 23 -2.13 8.02 11.34
CA TRP A 23 -0.79 8.18 10.80
C TRP A 23 -0.46 9.67 10.69
N LYS A 24 0.74 10.04 11.13
CA LYS A 24 1.28 11.40 10.98
C LYS A 24 2.09 11.46 9.69
N GLU A 25 2.02 12.59 8.98
CA GLU A 25 2.84 12.85 7.80
C GLU A 25 2.59 11.90 6.62
N VAL A 26 1.31 11.53 6.42
CA VAL A 26 0.92 10.81 5.20
C VAL A 26 0.80 11.78 4.03
N PRO A 27 1.15 11.35 2.79
CA PRO A 27 0.92 12.17 1.62
C PRO A 27 -0.58 12.45 1.48
N GLU A 28 -0.92 13.71 1.20
CA GLU A 28 -2.29 14.07 0.86
C GLU A 28 -2.60 13.58 -0.55
N LEU A 29 -3.69 12.84 -0.69
CA LEU A 29 -4.09 12.20 -1.92
C LEU A 29 -5.60 12.32 -2.12
N ASN A 30 -5.98 12.66 -3.34
CA ASN A 30 -7.37 12.64 -3.76
C ASN A 30 -7.50 11.91 -5.11
N THR A 31 -7.86 10.64 -5.05
CA THR A 31 -8.19 9.83 -6.24
C THR A 31 -9.71 9.81 -6.46
N PRO A 32 -10.22 9.32 -7.61
CA PRO A 32 -11.66 9.21 -7.84
C PRO A 32 -12.42 8.40 -6.78
N TYR A 33 -11.76 7.44 -6.12
CA TYR A 33 -12.41 6.55 -5.15
C TYR A 33 -11.84 6.58 -3.73
N ILE A 34 -10.64 7.12 -3.54
CA ILE A 34 -9.94 7.12 -2.23
C ILE A 34 -9.35 8.50 -1.99
N GLU A 35 -9.63 9.06 -0.83
CA GLU A 35 -9.05 10.31 -0.32
C GLU A 35 -8.30 10.01 0.97
N LEU A 36 -7.04 10.41 1.05
CA LEU A 36 -6.20 10.30 2.25
C LEU A 36 -5.67 11.69 2.57
N LYS A 37 -6.02 12.23 3.74
CA LYS A 37 -5.58 13.55 4.19
C LYS A 37 -4.33 13.43 5.04
N ALA A 38 -3.51 14.49 5.05
CA ALA A 38 -2.26 14.55 5.82
C ALA A 38 -2.42 14.29 7.34
N ASN A 39 -3.64 14.47 7.87
CA ASN A 39 -3.99 14.17 9.26
C ASN A 39 -4.27 12.68 9.53
N GLY A 40 -4.15 11.81 8.53
CA GLY A 40 -4.43 10.39 8.63
C GLY A 40 -5.91 10.01 8.44
N SER A 41 -6.77 10.94 8.05
CA SER A 41 -8.16 10.66 7.68
C SER A 41 -8.21 9.99 6.31
N LEU A 42 -8.71 8.76 6.25
CA LEU A 42 -8.96 7.99 5.05
C LEU A 42 -10.46 7.99 4.75
N GLN A 43 -10.84 8.43 3.56
CA GLN A 43 -12.20 8.36 3.06
C GLN A 43 -12.22 7.50 1.79
N ILE A 44 -13.01 6.44 1.84
CA ILE A 44 -13.28 5.56 0.70
C ILE A 44 -14.64 5.97 0.14
N LYS A 45 -14.65 6.45 -1.09
CA LYS A 45 -15.84 7.02 -1.74
C LYS A 45 -16.77 5.91 -2.22
N THR A 46 -18.02 6.29 -2.45
CA THR A 46 -19.06 5.42 -3.01
C THR A 46 -18.59 4.77 -4.32
N ALA A 47 -19.10 3.56 -4.60
CA ALA A 47 -18.77 2.77 -5.77
C ALA A 47 -17.32 2.25 -5.83
N TYR A 48 -16.57 2.35 -4.73
CA TYR A 48 -15.31 1.61 -4.60
C TYR A 48 -15.58 0.10 -4.58
N SER A 49 -14.88 -0.65 -5.44
CA SER A 49 -15.05 -2.10 -5.54
C SER A 49 -13.82 -2.83 -5.00
N TRP A 50 -14.05 -3.90 -4.21
CA TRP A 50 -12.98 -4.68 -3.57
C TRP A 50 -13.34 -6.17 -3.49
N ASP A 51 -12.36 -7.01 -3.13
CA ASP A 51 -12.48 -8.48 -3.24
C ASP A 51 -12.95 -9.16 -1.93
N GLY A 52 -13.21 -8.40 -0.88
CA GLY A 52 -13.60 -8.91 0.44
C GLY A 52 -12.40 -9.44 1.23
N ALA A 53 -12.65 -10.43 2.09
CA ALA A 53 -11.59 -11.16 2.76
C ALA A 53 -10.79 -11.96 1.72
N SER A 54 -9.64 -11.43 1.31
CA SER A 54 -8.73 -12.12 0.39
C SER A 54 -7.98 -13.23 1.12
N GLY A 55 -8.02 -14.45 0.57
CA GLY A 55 -7.28 -15.62 1.08
C GLY A 55 -8.17 -16.75 1.59
N PRO A 56 -7.66 -17.63 2.47
CA PRO A 56 -8.39 -18.79 3.00
C PRO A 56 -9.50 -18.44 4.02
N MET A 57 -9.77 -17.15 4.25
CA MET A 57 -10.73 -16.70 5.25
C MET A 57 -12.10 -16.43 4.60
N PRO A 58 -13.21 -16.98 5.12
CA PRO A 58 -14.55 -16.61 4.67
C PRO A 58 -14.85 -15.12 4.93
N ASP A 59 -15.76 -14.56 4.14
CA ASP A 59 -16.21 -13.17 4.23
C ASP A 59 -17.08 -12.97 5.50
N LEU A 60 -16.44 -12.81 6.66
CA LEU A 60 -17.10 -12.50 7.94
C LEU A 60 -17.28 -11.00 8.13
N ALA A 61 -18.37 -10.59 8.78
CA ALA A 61 -18.61 -9.18 9.13
C ALA A 61 -17.43 -8.54 9.89
N SER A 62 -16.74 -9.32 10.73
CA SER A 62 -15.60 -8.86 11.53
C SER A 62 -14.30 -8.63 10.75
N ILE A 63 -14.22 -9.06 9.49
CA ILE A 63 -13.08 -8.77 8.59
C ILE A 63 -13.47 -7.85 7.43
N MET A 64 -14.74 -7.78 7.06
CA MET A 64 -15.18 -7.02 5.87
C MET A 64 -14.79 -5.54 5.91
N ARG A 65 -14.91 -4.89 7.07
CA ARG A 65 -14.50 -3.50 7.25
C ARG A 65 -12.99 -3.34 7.18
N ALA A 66 -12.27 -4.27 7.81
CA ALA A 66 -10.81 -4.27 7.85
C ALA A 66 -10.20 -4.58 6.47
N SER A 67 -10.81 -5.48 5.69
CA SER A 67 -10.38 -5.82 4.32
C SER A 67 -10.63 -4.68 3.35
N LEU A 68 -11.75 -3.95 3.48
CA LEU A 68 -12.01 -2.74 2.72
C LEU A 68 -10.90 -1.69 2.92
N ILE A 69 -10.53 -1.40 4.17
CA ILE A 69 -9.48 -0.45 4.50
C ILE A 69 -8.13 -0.94 3.94
N HIS A 70 -7.84 -2.23 4.10
CA HIS A 70 -6.59 -2.84 3.64
C HIS A 70 -6.44 -2.80 2.13
N ASP A 71 -7.47 -3.19 1.37
CA ASP A 71 -7.46 -3.14 -0.11
C ASP A 71 -7.30 -1.71 -0.63
N ALA A 72 -7.99 -0.73 -0.03
CA ALA A 72 -7.84 0.68 -0.40
C ALA A 72 -6.40 1.17 -0.22
N LEU A 73 -5.80 0.91 0.94
CA LEU A 73 -4.41 1.30 1.22
C LEU A 73 -3.41 0.57 0.32
N TYR A 74 -3.64 -0.72 0.06
CA TYR A 74 -2.80 -1.50 -0.86
C TYR A 74 -2.91 -1.02 -2.30
N GLN A 75 -4.08 -0.57 -2.75
CA GLN A 75 -4.22 0.06 -4.05
C GLN A 75 -3.39 1.34 -4.14
N LEU A 76 -3.42 2.20 -3.12
CA LEU A 76 -2.59 3.41 -3.11
C LEU A 76 -1.09 3.08 -3.16
N MET A 77 -0.66 2.00 -2.50
CA MET A 77 0.72 1.54 -2.59
C MET A 77 1.08 0.98 -3.97
N ARG A 78 0.16 0.25 -4.61
CA ARG A 78 0.35 -0.29 -5.97
C ARG A 78 0.40 0.79 -7.04
N GLU A 79 -0.38 1.85 -6.87
CA GLU A 79 -0.39 3.03 -7.75
C GLU A 79 0.73 4.02 -7.43
N GLN A 80 1.62 3.69 -6.48
CA GLN A 80 2.77 4.51 -6.05
C GLN A 80 2.38 5.87 -5.43
N HIS A 81 1.12 6.05 -5.05
CA HIS A 81 0.66 7.23 -4.31
C HIS A 81 1.07 7.19 -2.83
N LEU A 82 1.23 5.98 -2.27
CA LEU A 82 1.68 5.76 -0.90
C LEU A 82 2.96 4.90 -0.91
N PRO A 83 4.03 5.29 -0.18
CA PRO A 83 5.25 4.52 -0.21
C PRO A 83 5.08 3.15 0.46
N ALA A 84 5.79 2.14 -0.06
CA ALA A 84 5.72 0.76 0.44
C ALA A 84 6.15 0.60 1.91
N SER A 85 6.79 1.62 2.51
CA SER A 85 7.07 1.68 3.95
C SER A 85 5.80 1.57 4.81
N TYR A 86 4.66 2.07 4.31
CA TYR A 86 3.36 2.00 4.99
C TYR A 86 2.74 0.60 4.96
N ARG A 87 3.29 -0.37 4.21
CA ARG A 87 2.75 -1.73 4.15
C ARG A 87 2.62 -2.38 5.52
N LYS A 88 3.65 -2.27 6.35
CA LYS A 88 3.63 -2.78 7.73
C LYS A 88 2.57 -2.08 8.58
N ALA A 89 2.35 -0.79 8.36
CA ALA A 89 1.35 -0.01 9.08
C ALA A 89 -0.06 -0.42 8.66
N ALA A 90 -0.31 -0.61 7.35
CA ALA A 90 -1.58 -1.11 6.82
C ALA A 90 -1.92 -2.52 7.33
N ASP A 91 -0.94 -3.43 7.35
CA ASP A 91 -1.14 -4.79 7.89
C ASP A 91 -1.51 -4.76 9.39
N ARG A 92 -0.89 -3.86 10.18
CA ARG A 92 -1.25 -3.67 11.60
C ARG A 92 -2.63 -3.07 11.76
N LEU A 93 -3.02 -2.18 10.86
CA LEU A 93 -4.34 -1.55 10.88
C LEU A 93 -5.46 -2.58 10.61
N LEU A 94 -5.22 -3.51 9.69
CA LEU A 94 -6.08 -4.68 9.46
C LEU A 94 -6.27 -5.47 10.76
N LEU A 95 -5.17 -5.85 11.43
CA LEU A 95 -5.21 -6.57 12.71
C LEU A 95 -6.02 -5.81 13.78
N ASN A 96 -5.72 -4.53 13.98
CA ASN A 96 -6.38 -3.72 14.99
C ASN A 96 -7.87 -3.55 14.71
N THR A 97 -8.26 -3.39 13.44
CA THR A 97 -9.66 -3.24 13.03
C THR A 97 -10.42 -4.56 13.22
N CYS A 98 -9.83 -5.70 12.85
CA CYS A 98 -10.43 -7.02 13.11
C CYS A 98 -10.67 -7.25 14.61
N LEU A 99 -9.70 -6.91 15.46
CA LEU A 99 -9.85 -7.01 16.92
C LEU A 99 -10.94 -6.07 17.45
N ALA A 100 -11.01 -4.84 16.94
CA ALA A 100 -12.05 -3.87 17.30
C ALA A 100 -13.44 -4.31 16.86
N ASP A 101 -13.55 -5.06 15.75
CA ASP A 101 -14.79 -5.65 15.25
C ASP A 101 -15.16 -6.97 15.93
N GLY A 102 -14.49 -7.33 17.02
CA GLY A 102 -14.81 -8.50 17.84
C GLY A 102 -14.32 -9.83 17.26
N MET A 103 -13.40 -9.81 16.30
CA MET A 103 -12.76 -11.04 15.83
C MET A 103 -11.95 -11.69 16.96
N ASN A 104 -12.01 -13.01 17.07
CA ASN A 104 -11.16 -13.77 17.98
C ASN A 104 -9.68 -13.43 17.73
N SER A 105 -8.93 -13.16 18.80
CA SER A 105 -7.54 -12.72 18.70
C SER A 105 -6.65 -13.71 17.96
N VAL A 106 -6.83 -15.03 18.14
CA VAL A 106 -6.05 -16.05 17.44
C VAL A 106 -6.29 -15.95 15.93
N LEU A 107 -7.56 -15.80 15.54
CA LEU A 107 -7.95 -15.67 14.15
C LEU A 107 -7.42 -14.37 13.54
N ALA A 108 -7.51 -13.25 14.26
CA ALA A 108 -7.01 -11.96 13.80
C ALA A 108 -5.48 -11.98 13.59
N HIS A 109 -4.73 -12.61 14.49
CA HIS A 109 -3.28 -12.81 14.34
C HIS A 109 -2.95 -13.77 13.20
N TRP A 110 -3.79 -14.79 12.96
CA TRP A 110 -3.64 -15.68 11.82
C TRP A 110 -3.85 -14.95 10.49
N VAL A 111 -4.89 -14.13 10.37
CA VAL A 111 -5.13 -13.23 9.21
C VAL A 111 -3.93 -12.31 8.99
N TYR A 112 -3.42 -11.69 10.05
CA TYR A 112 -2.22 -10.88 9.99
C TYR A 112 -1.01 -11.69 9.48
N ALA A 113 -0.75 -12.88 10.03
CA ALA A 113 0.34 -13.73 9.58
C ALA A 113 0.20 -14.12 8.09
N CYS A 114 -1.01 -14.45 7.63
CA CYS A 114 -1.29 -14.75 6.23
C CYS A 114 -0.89 -13.58 5.32
N VAL A 115 -1.36 -12.35 5.57
CA VAL A 115 -1.03 -11.19 4.71
C VAL A 115 0.47 -10.89 4.71
N ARG A 116 1.18 -11.15 5.82
CA ARG A 116 2.64 -11.01 5.90
C ARG A 116 3.37 -12.02 5.03
N CYS A 117 2.95 -13.28 5.04
CA CYS A 117 3.53 -14.36 4.24
C CYS A 117 3.24 -14.19 2.74
N PHE A 118 2.00 -13.86 2.36
CA PHE A 118 1.63 -13.67 0.95
C PHE A 118 2.38 -12.51 0.29
N ALA A 119 2.61 -11.41 1.02
CA ALA A 119 3.40 -10.31 0.48
C ALA A 119 4.88 -10.66 0.24
N GLN A 120 5.49 -11.53 1.07
CA GLN A 120 6.85 -12.01 0.84
C GLN A 120 6.98 -12.85 -0.44
N ARG A 121 5.92 -13.58 -0.80
CA ARG A 121 5.89 -14.40 -2.02
C ARG A 121 5.77 -13.55 -3.28
N TYR A 122 5.17 -12.35 -3.20
CA TYR A 122 5.12 -11.40 -4.31
C TYR A 122 6.48 -10.74 -4.58
N ILE A 123 7.24 -10.40 -3.53
CA ILE A 123 8.58 -9.79 -3.65
C ILE A 123 9.62 -10.77 -4.23
N LYS A 124 9.50 -12.08 -3.97
CA LYS A 124 10.45 -13.09 -4.49
C LYS A 124 10.37 -13.32 -6.00
N ASN A 125 9.39 -12.78 -6.71
CA ASN A 125 9.23 -12.96 -8.16
C ASN A 125 9.69 -11.75 -9.00
N GLU A 126 10.11 -10.63 -8.39
CA GLU A 126 10.66 -9.46 -9.10
C GLU A 126 12.19 -9.34 -8.98
N VAL A 127 12.89 -10.47 -8.89
CA VAL A 127 14.33 -10.50 -9.22
C VAL A 127 14.47 -11.00 -10.66
N ILE A 128 13.95 -10.24 -11.62
CA ILE A 128 14.33 -10.33 -13.03
C ILE A 128 15.01 -9.01 -13.38
N ALA A 129 16.33 -9.04 -13.32
CA ALA A 129 17.34 -8.13 -13.86
C ALA A 129 16.90 -6.69 -14.21
N PHE A 130 17.03 -5.76 -13.26
CA PHE A 130 17.36 -4.39 -13.61
C PHE A 130 18.85 -4.34 -13.96
N THR A 131 19.20 -4.53 -15.24
CA THR A 131 20.50 -4.08 -15.74
C THR A 131 20.42 -2.57 -15.91
N PRO A 132 21.19 -1.77 -15.17
CA PRO A 132 21.26 -0.34 -15.44
C PRO A 132 21.79 -0.14 -16.87
N PRO A 133 21.29 0.84 -17.65
CA PRO A 133 21.91 1.19 -18.92
C PRO A 133 23.33 1.68 -18.64
N THR A 134 24.31 0.85 -18.98
CA THR A 134 25.73 1.22 -19.10
C THR A 134 25.88 2.23 -20.23
N THR A 135 25.66 3.52 -19.95
CA THR A 135 26.38 4.60 -20.62
C THR A 135 26.29 5.86 -19.75
N TYR A 136 27.28 6.07 -18.90
CA TYR A 136 27.70 7.42 -18.55
C TYR A 136 29.16 7.55 -19.00
N PRO A 137 29.48 8.51 -19.88
CA PRO A 137 30.87 8.76 -20.23
C PRO A 137 31.63 9.25 -18.99
N SER A 138 32.81 8.68 -18.82
CA SER A 138 33.79 9.03 -17.81
C SER A 138 34.06 10.53 -17.79
N PRO A 139 34.00 11.23 -16.64
CA PRO A 139 34.62 12.54 -16.53
C PRO A 139 36.14 12.37 -16.53
N SER A 140 36.71 12.69 -17.68
CA SER A 140 38.11 12.97 -17.91
C SER A 140 38.66 14.02 -16.94
N THR A 141 39.85 13.72 -16.41
CA THR A 141 40.96 14.66 -16.22
C THR A 141 40.82 15.72 -15.13
N THR A 142 41.42 15.39 -13.98
CA THR A 142 42.29 16.21 -13.14
C THR A 142 42.54 17.65 -13.62
N GLU A 143 41.96 18.63 -12.91
CA GLU A 143 42.57 19.96 -12.79
C GLU A 143 43.15 20.10 -11.38
N GLN A 144 44.47 20.33 -11.34
CA GLN A 144 45.24 20.62 -10.16
C GLN A 144 45.03 22.09 -9.77
N CYS A 145 44.54 22.35 -8.56
CA CYS A 145 44.54 23.69 -7.98
C CYS A 145 45.83 23.88 -7.18
N THR A 146 46.75 24.65 -7.75
CA THR A 146 47.96 25.16 -7.10
C THR A 146 47.60 26.25 -6.11
N LEU A 147 47.96 26.06 -4.84
CA LEU A 147 48.08 27.15 -3.86
C LEU A 147 49.46 27.09 -3.22
N THR A 148 50.36 27.87 -3.81
CA THR A 148 51.57 28.41 -3.18
C THR A 148 51.16 29.35 -2.03
N GLN A 149 51.68 29.10 -0.83
CA GLN A 149 51.87 30.15 0.17
C GLN A 149 53.27 30.01 0.78
N SER A 150 54.13 30.92 0.32
CA SER A 150 55.34 31.37 0.98
C SER A 150 55.00 32.63 1.76
N GLU A 151 55.33 32.64 3.06
CA GLU A 151 56.04 33.69 3.83
C GLU A 151 55.89 33.44 5.33
#